data_AF-A0A0C2FVK8-F1
#
_entry.id   AF-A0A0C2FVK8-F1
#
_cell.length_a   1.000
_cell.length_b   1.000
_cell.length_c   1.000
_cell.angle_alpha   90.00
_cell.angle_beta   90.00
_cell.angle_gamma   90.00
#
_symmetry.space_group_name_H-M   'P 1'
#
loop_
_entity.id
_entity.type
_entity.pdbx_description
1 polymer ?
#
loop_
_entity_poly.entity_id
_entity_poly.type
_entity_poly.pdbx_seq_one_letter_code
_entity_poly.pdbx_strand_id
1 'polypeptide(L)'
;MVFAKGRLSISDPTMEENKSEKHRNTKGISWPMAAIFIVGDMMGAGMIAIPLAVVNAGLLPGVAIIILAAIFTGYTGIQLGENWALMQKRWPEYKEHCRRPYPEMAYRAMGPKAKYAEH
;
A
#
# COMPACT_ATOMS: atom_id res chain seq x y z
N MET A 1 62.18 -20.35 -28.62
CA MET A 1 61.94 -20.88 -27.26
C MET A 1 60.56 -20.39 -26.85
N VAL A 2 59.47 -21.15 -26.95
CA VAL A 2 59.12 -22.49 -26.41
C VAL A 2 58.99 -22.47 -24.88
N PHE A 3 57.85 -23.05 -24.42
CA PHE A 3 57.36 -23.37 -23.06
C PHE A 3 56.47 -22.30 -22.40
N ALA A 4 55.13 -22.34 -22.46
CA ALA A 4 54.10 -23.40 -22.30
C ALA A 4 53.78 -23.79 -20.84
N LYS A 5 52.50 -24.11 -20.63
CA LYS A 5 51.82 -24.70 -19.45
C LYS A 5 51.21 -23.66 -18.50
N GLY A 6 49.91 -23.44 -18.39
CA GLY A 6 48.75 -24.31 -18.64
C GLY A 6 48.10 -24.69 -17.32
N ARG A 7 46.95 -24.08 -16.98
CA ARG A 7 45.88 -24.64 -16.14
C ARG A 7 44.55 -24.01 -16.54
N LEU A 8 43.70 -24.82 -17.19
CA LEU A 8 42.35 -25.22 -16.74
C LEU A 8 41.37 -24.04 -16.65
N SER A 9 40.52 -23.80 -17.65
CA SER A 9 39.33 -24.59 -17.99
C SER A 9 38.47 -24.87 -16.75
N ILE A 10 37.70 -23.86 -16.33
CA ILE A 10 36.40 -24.07 -15.71
C ILE A 10 35.37 -23.61 -16.73
N SER A 11 34.75 -24.62 -17.32
CA SER A 11 33.54 -24.50 -18.10
C SER A 11 32.39 -24.45 -17.11
N ASP A 12 31.83 -23.27 -16.85
CA ASP A 12 30.46 -23.16 -16.38
C ASP A 12 29.58 -22.91 -17.61
N PRO A 13 28.88 -23.93 -18.13
CA PRO A 13 27.80 -23.71 -19.07
C PRO A 13 26.58 -23.18 -18.31
N THR A 14 25.75 -22.42 -19.04
CA THR A 14 24.45 -21.84 -18.65
C THR A 14 24.54 -20.45 -17.99
N MET A 15 23.86 -19.41 -18.47
CA MET A 15 22.85 -19.29 -19.51
C MET A 15 22.74 -17.80 -19.85
N GLU A 16 22.77 -17.52 -21.14
CA GLU A 16 22.10 -16.42 -21.87
C GLU A 16 21.92 -15.06 -21.18
N GLU A 17 22.61 -14.08 -21.76
CA GLU A 17 22.07 -12.75 -21.97
C GLU A 17 20.67 -12.84 -22.61
N ASN A 18 19.61 -12.64 -21.82
CA ASN A 18 18.30 -12.27 -22.36
C ASN A 18 17.88 -10.91 -21.80
N LYS A 19 18.21 -9.89 -22.58
CA LYS A 19 17.56 -8.59 -22.53
C LYS A 19 16.08 -8.76 -22.90
N SER A 20 15.20 -8.69 -21.91
CA SER A 20 13.80 -8.30 -22.14
C SER A 20 13.16 -7.74 -20.87
N GLU A 21 13.03 -6.43 -20.85
CA GLU A 21 12.08 -5.71 -20.02
C GLU A 21 10.66 -6.26 -20.20
N LYS A 22 10.14 -6.95 -19.18
CA LYS A 22 8.70 -6.97 -18.82
C LYS A 22 8.45 -7.74 -17.52
N HIS A 23 8.81 -7.15 -16.38
CA HIS A 23 8.13 -7.50 -15.12
C HIS A 23 6.74 -6.86 -15.09
N ARG A 24 5.89 -7.25 -16.04
CA ARG A 24 4.46 -6.92 -15.99
C ARG A 24 3.82 -7.93 -15.03
N ASN A 25 3.98 -7.71 -13.73
CA ASN A 25 3.20 -8.43 -12.74
C ASN A 25 1.72 -8.09 -12.99
N THR A 26 1.07 -8.94 -13.77
CA THR A 26 -0.31 -8.78 -14.25
C THR A 26 -1.32 -9.07 -13.14
N LYS A 27 -0.85 -9.43 -11.94
CA LYS A 27 -1.67 -9.59 -10.75
C LYS A 27 -1.13 -8.62 -9.70
N GLY A 28 -1.81 -7.48 -9.55
CA GLY A 28 -1.62 -6.63 -8.38
C GLY A 28 -1.71 -7.44 -7.09
N ILE A 29 -1.20 -6.89 -5.98
CA ILE A 29 -1.21 -7.54 -4.67
C ILE A 29 -2.59 -8.19 -4.42
N SER A 30 -2.61 -9.45 -4.01
CA SER A 30 -3.87 -10.13 -3.76
C SER A 30 -4.63 -9.38 -2.66
N TRP A 31 -5.96 -9.29 -2.79
CA TRP A 31 -6.83 -8.64 -1.79
C TRP A 31 -6.49 -9.02 -0.33
N PRO A 32 -6.25 -10.31 0.02
CA PRO A 32 -5.88 -10.65 1.40
C PRO A 32 -4.50 -10.11 1.82
N MET A 33 -3.52 -10.07 0.91
CA MET A 33 -2.20 -9.50 1.22
C MET A 33 -2.26 -7.98 1.42
N ALA A 34 -3.08 -7.28 0.62
CA ALA A 34 -3.36 -5.86 0.86
C ALA A 34 -3.99 -5.61 2.23
N ALA A 35 -4.97 -6.44 2.62
CA ALA A 35 -5.64 -6.30 3.90
C ALA A 35 -4.67 -6.47 5.08
N ILE A 36 -3.81 -7.50 5.05
CA ILE A 36 -2.80 -7.73 6.10
C ILE A 36 -1.80 -6.56 6.15
N PHE A 37 -1.38 -6.05 4.99
CA PHE A 37 -0.44 -4.91 4.94
C PHE A 37 -1.04 -3.64 5.56
N ILE A 38 -2.31 -3.33 5.27
CA ILE A 38 -3.01 -2.18 5.85
C ILE A 38 -3.13 -2.33 7.38
N VAL A 39 -3.49 -3.53 7.86
CA VAL A 39 -3.58 -3.78 9.31
C VAL A 39 -2.20 -3.63 9.96
N GLY A 40 -1.15 -4.12 9.31
CA GLY A 40 0.23 -4.00 9.78
C GLY A 40 0.71 -2.55 9.89
N ASP A 41 0.38 -1.72 8.90
CA ASP A 41 0.75 -0.28 8.91
C ASP A 41 -0.04 0.52 9.97
N MET A 42 -1.27 0.09 10.27
CA MET A 42 -2.11 0.69 11.31
C MET A 42 -1.72 0.25 12.74
N MET A 43 -0.98 -0.85 12.91
CA MET A 43 -0.41 -1.29 14.20
C MET A 43 0.78 -0.42 14.63
N GLY A 44 0.57 0.89 14.68
CA GLY A 44 1.57 1.85 15.13
C GLY A 44 1.45 2.17 16.62
N ALA A 45 2.04 3.31 17.01
CA ALA A 45 2.00 3.83 18.38
C ALA A 45 0.57 3.99 18.95
N GLY A 46 -0.43 4.19 18.08
CA GLY A 46 -1.83 4.27 18.47
C GLY A 46 -2.32 3.02 19.20
N MET A 47 -1.97 1.81 18.74
CA MET A 47 -2.39 0.55 19.38
C MET A 47 -1.76 0.36 20.76
N ILE A 48 -0.54 0.86 20.97
CA ILE A 48 0.17 0.81 22.25
C ILE A 48 -0.44 1.81 23.24
N ALA A 49 -1.02 2.91 22.76
CA ALA A 49 -1.69 3.92 23.58
C ALA A 49 -3.10 3.53 24.03
N ILE A 50 -3.80 2.66 23.28
CA ILE A 50 -5.16 2.18 23.61
C ILE A 50 -5.25 1.59 25.03
N PRO A 51 -4.41 0.64 25.46
CA PRO A 51 -4.52 0.07 26.80
C PRO A 51 -4.32 1.11 27.91
N LEU A 52 -3.39 2.06 27.71
CA LEU A 52 -3.17 3.16 28.65
C LEU A 52 -4.40 4.08 28.74
N ALA A 53 -5.02 4.37 27.59
CA ALA A 53 -6.25 5.16 27.54
C ALA A 53 -7.45 4.45 28.19
N VAL A 54 -7.57 3.12 28.04
CA VAL A 54 -8.64 2.32 28.65
C VAL A 54 -8.50 2.26 30.18
N VAL A 55 -7.26 2.12 30.70
CA VAL A 55 -7.02 2.15 32.15
C VAL A 55 -7.37 3.51 32.74
N ASN A 56 -7.11 4.61 32.02
CA ASN A 56 -7.40 5.96 32.50
C ASN A 56 -8.89 6.34 32.37
N ALA A 57 -9.58 5.90 31.32
CA ALA A 57 -11.00 6.21 31.09
C ALA A 57 -11.95 5.26 31.86
N GLY A 58 -11.49 4.06 32.22
CA GLY A 58 -12.30 2.97 32.77
C GLY A 58 -12.67 1.94 31.70
N LEU A 59 -12.73 0.66 32.10
CA LEU A 59 -12.94 -0.48 31.18
C LEU A 59 -14.25 -0.38 30.38
N LEU A 60 -15.38 -0.12 31.05
CA LEU A 60 -16.69 -0.04 30.40
C LEU A 60 -16.78 1.11 29.39
N PRO A 61 -16.50 2.39 29.75
CA PRO A 61 -16.57 3.49 28.80
C PRO A 61 -15.47 3.42 27.73
N GLY A 62 -14.27 2.94 28.08
CA GLY A 62 -13.15 2.79 27.14
C GLY A 62 -13.46 1.81 26.01
N VAL A 63 -14.02 0.63 26.33
CA VAL A 63 -14.41 -0.37 25.33
C VAL A 63 -15.55 0.15 24.44
N ALA A 64 -16.53 0.86 25.01
CA ALA A 64 -17.63 1.44 24.24
C ALA A 64 -17.14 2.44 23.17
N ILE A 65 -16.18 3.31 23.54
CA ILE A 65 -15.60 4.29 22.61
C ILE A 65 -14.79 3.60 21.51
N ILE A 66 -14.04 2.53 21.83
CA ILE A 66 -13.28 1.76 20.82
C ILE A 66 -14.21 1.14 19.79
N ILE A 67 -15.32 0.54 20.22
CA ILE A 67 -16.30 -0.07 19.30
C ILE A 67 -16.93 1.01 18.40
N LEU A 68 -17.32 2.15 18.98
CA LEU A 68 -17.91 3.26 18.24
C LEU A 68 -16.92 3.88 17.24
N ALA A 69 -15.65 4.03 17.62
CA ALA A 69 -14.59 4.47 16.73
C ALA A 69 -14.34 3.47 15.59
N ALA A 70 -14.38 2.17 15.88
CA ALA A 70 -14.24 1.12 14.86
C ALA A 70 -15.38 1.18 13.83
N ILE A 71 -16.63 1.39 14.27
CA ILE A 71 -17.79 1.53 13.38
C ILE A 71 -17.62 2.77 12.48
N PHE A 72 -17.30 3.93 13.05
CA PHE A 72 -17.13 5.16 12.26
C PHE A 72 -15.97 5.08 11.28
N THR A 73 -14.84 4.54 11.70
CA THR A 73 -13.66 4.37 10.84
C THR A 73 -13.92 3.36 9.72
N GLY A 74 -14.57 2.23 10.05
CA GLY A 74 -14.95 1.21 9.08
C GLY A 74 -15.93 1.75 8.03
N TYR A 75 -16.95 2.48 8.46
CA TYR A 75 -17.92 3.12 7.56
C TYR A 75 -17.23 4.11 6.60
N THR A 76 -16.36 4.97 7.14
CA THR A 76 -15.59 5.94 6.35
C THR A 76 -14.68 5.25 5.34
N GLY A 77 -14.02 4.15 5.72
CA GLY A 77 -13.15 3.38 4.85
C GLY A 77 -13.90 2.75 3.66
N ILE A 78 -15.11 2.23 3.89
CA ILE A 78 -15.95 1.66 2.82
C ILE A 78 -16.36 2.75 1.83
N GLN A 79 -16.86 3.89 2.33
CA GLN A 79 -17.29 5.00 1.48
C GLN A 79 -16.14 5.54 0.63
N LEU A 80 -14.94 5.62 1.18
CA LEU A 80 -13.74 6.05 0.47
C LEU A 80 -13.32 5.05 -0.61
N GLY A 81 -13.41 3.75 -0.32
CA GLY A 81 -13.17 2.68 -1.30
C GLY A 81 -14.15 2.70 -2.46
N GLU A 82 -15.44 2.89 -2.19
CA GLU A 82 -16.48 3.01 -3.23
C GLU A 82 -16.29 4.25 -4.09
N ASN A 83 -15.99 5.41 -3.48
CA ASN A 83 -15.69 6.64 -4.20
C ASN A 83 -14.48 6.47 -5.13
N TRP A 84 -13.43 5.79 -4.67
CA TRP A 84 -12.26 5.46 -5.49
C TRP A 84 -12.61 4.52 -6.66
N ALA A 85 -13.42 3.50 -6.43
CA ALA A 85 -13.87 2.58 -7.48
C ALA A 85 -14.71 3.30 -8.56
N LEU A 86 -15.60 4.21 -8.14
CA LEU A 86 -16.39 5.04 -9.05
C LEU A 86 -15.50 5.98 -9.87
N MET A 87 -14.51 6.61 -9.24
CA MET A 87 -13.60 7.53 -9.92
C MET A 87 -12.76 6.83 -10.99
N GLN A 88 -12.22 5.63 -10.70
CA GLN A 88 -11.51 4.80 -11.68
C GLN A 88 -12.40 4.35 -12.85
N LYS A 89 -13.72 4.24 -12.64
CA LYS A 89 -14.68 3.95 -13.71
C LYS A 89 -14.94 5.16 -14.60
N ARG A 90 -14.93 6.38 -14.03
CA ARG A 90 -15.23 7.63 -14.75
C ARG A 90 -14.03 8.17 -15.53
N TRP A 91 -12.80 7.96 -15.05
CA TRP A 91 -11.57 8.37 -15.73
C TRP A 91 -10.59 7.21 -15.83
N PRO A 92 -10.50 6.54 -17.00
CA PRO A 92 -9.60 5.40 -17.19
C PRO A 92 -8.12 5.79 -17.21
N GLU A 93 -7.81 7.08 -17.29
CA GLU A 93 -6.45 7.66 -17.26
C GLU A 93 -5.68 7.31 -15.97
N TYR A 94 -6.39 7.01 -14.88
CA TYR A 94 -5.78 6.61 -13.60
C TYR A 94 -5.55 5.10 -13.44
N LYS A 95 -5.94 4.27 -14.44
CA LYS A 95 -5.74 2.82 -14.37
C LYS A 95 -4.28 2.38 -14.53
N GLU A 96 -3.42 3.20 -15.14
CA GLU A 96 -2.06 2.77 -15.50
C GLU A 96 -0.97 3.17 -14.49
N HIS A 97 -1.07 4.33 -13.84
CA HIS A 97 -0.12 4.72 -12.79
C HIS A 97 -0.65 5.87 -11.93
N CYS A 98 -1.08 5.57 -10.70
CA CYS A 98 -1.32 6.58 -9.66
C CYS A 98 -0.38 6.34 -8.49
N ARG A 99 0.68 7.14 -8.37
CA ARG A 99 1.60 7.09 -7.23
C ARG A 99 1.00 7.68 -5.93
N ARG A 100 -0.09 8.46 -6.04
CA ARG A 100 -0.81 9.07 -4.91
C ARG A 100 -2.34 9.14 -5.15
N PRO A 101 -3.13 8.15 -4.69
CA PRO A 101 -4.56 8.08 -4.97
C PRO A 101 -5.40 9.10 -4.18
N TYR A 102 -5.01 9.41 -2.94
CA TYR A 102 -5.78 10.32 -2.06
C TYR A 102 -5.77 11.79 -2.47
N PRO A 103 -4.61 12.40 -2.84
CA PRO A 103 -4.58 13.79 -3.32
C PRO A 103 -5.36 13.97 -4.63
N GLU A 104 -5.37 12.94 -5.48
CA GLU A 104 -6.09 12.98 -6.76
C GLU A 104 -7.61 12.88 -6.57
N MET A 105 -8.06 12.03 -5.63
CA MET A 105 -9.46 12.01 -5.18
C MET A 105 -9.89 13.37 -4.63
N ALA A 106 -9.06 13.97 -3.76
CA ALA A 106 -9.35 15.26 -3.16
C ALA A 106 -9.39 16.39 -4.19
N TYR A 107 -8.44 16.42 -5.12
CA TYR A 107 -8.39 17.39 -6.22
C TYR A 107 -9.66 17.36 -7.07
N ARG A 108 -10.19 16.17 -7.35
CA ARG A 108 -11.40 16.01 -8.18
C ARG A 108 -12.71 16.21 -7.41
N ALA A 109 -12.74 15.89 -6.12
CA ALA A 109 -13.92 16.08 -5.29
C ALA A 109 -14.10 17.54 -4.82
N MET A 110 -12.99 18.24 -4.50
CA MET A 110 -13.00 19.54 -3.83
C MET A 110 -12.36 20.67 -4.67
N GLY A 111 -11.77 20.35 -5.82
CA GLY A 111 -11.20 21.32 -6.76
C GLY A 111 -9.75 21.73 -6.45
N PRO A 112 -9.19 22.73 -7.17
CA PRO A 112 -7.77 23.07 -7.14
C PRO A 112 -7.25 23.56 -5.77
N LYS A 113 -8.12 23.94 -4.84
CA LYS A 113 -7.73 24.34 -3.48
C LYS A 113 -7.37 23.16 -2.57
N ALA A 114 -7.82 21.95 -2.89
CA ALA A 114 -7.51 20.75 -2.11
C ALA A 114 -6.10 20.19 -2.36
N LYS A 115 -5.45 20.62 -3.46
CA LYS A 115 -4.07 20.21 -3.78
C LYS A 115 -3.02 20.81 -2.82
N TYR A 116 -3.35 21.89 -2.11
CA TYR A 116 -2.44 22.66 -1.26
C TYR A 116 -2.63 22.42 0.24
N ALA A 117 -3.54 21.53 0.64
CA ALA A 117 -3.73 21.17 2.05
C ALA A 117 -2.60 20.26 2.60
N GLU A 118 -1.62 19.90 1.76
CA GLU A 118 -0.41 19.14 2.12
C GLU A 118 0.80 20.04 2.50
N HIS A 119 0.57 21.30 2.91
CA HIS A 119 1.62 22.17 3.47
C HIS A 119 1.49 22.31 4.99
#